data_AF-A0A972EX01-F1
#
_entry.id   AF-A0A972EX01-F1
#
_cell.length_a   1.000
_cell.length_b   1.000
_cell.length_c   1.000
_cell.angle_alpha   90.00
_cell.angle_beta   90.00
_cell.angle_gamma   90.00
#
_symmetry.space_group_name_H-M   'P 1'
#
loop_
_entity.id
_entity.type
_entity.pdbx_description
1 polymer ?
#
loop_
_entity_poly.entity_id
_entity_poly.type
_entity_poly.pdbx_seq_one_letter_code
_entity_poly.pdbx_strand_id
1 'polypeptide(L)'
;MWNHYYLAATLSDALGYLNQHPDDSMVISGGTDLVLELKRGQHNDRTRIVDISRISGLDKIYTDNIGALHIGALVTHNQVTSSEMIRSNARCLAEASFQVGSPQIRNRGTVAGNLITASPANDTIPALIVLGAELVIVSPNGERRVKLEDFYLGVRKTILRKNEILKEIVLNPEAGIYHSTFYKFALRNAQAISVANAAVALKTYKGKVVGARIAVGAVAPTVVRLQSIESQVSGLSLEQLENFQLPETIHEISPISDIRGSATFRREMIRVIVKRCIDTLLYPEKAGQKIPENPITLSDFEKHPHKGELKYSIAIDNEFPIHTTINNQEYTFRNAHQKTLLDLIRENARLTGSKEGCAEGECGTCTVYLDGKAVMACLVPAPRAHLAEITTIEGIAQENQLHPVQQAFIEEGAVQCGYCTPGFIMSAVKLLEERPHPSESEIKEGLTGNLCRCTGYYKIIKAIEKASSSGGDHA
;
A
#
# COMPACT_ATOMS: atom_id res chain seq x y z
N MET A 1 19.56 7.82 -9.11
CA MET A 1 19.58 6.49 -8.46
C MET A 1 20.58 6.53 -7.31
N TRP A 2 20.50 5.58 -6.38
CA TRP A 2 21.42 5.49 -5.24
C TRP A 2 22.79 4.94 -5.64
N ASN A 3 23.80 5.26 -4.83
CA ASN A 3 25.18 4.78 -5.00
C ASN A 3 25.54 3.70 -3.96
N HIS A 4 24.95 3.79 -2.77
CA HIS A 4 25.18 2.83 -1.69
C HIS A 4 23.85 2.29 -1.17
N TYR A 5 23.79 1.00 -0.89
CA TYR A 5 22.59 0.35 -0.40
C TYR A 5 22.92 -0.51 0.82
N TYR A 6 22.37 -0.14 1.98
CA TYR A 6 22.56 -0.81 3.24
C TYR A 6 21.29 -1.55 3.63
N LEU A 7 21.37 -2.87 3.69
CA LEU A 7 20.30 -3.75 4.14
C LEU A 7 20.45 -3.97 5.64
N ALA A 8 19.53 -3.39 6.42
CA ALA A 8 19.58 -3.49 7.87
C ALA A 8 18.88 -4.77 8.36
N ALA A 9 19.56 -5.54 9.22
CA ALA A 9 19.00 -6.68 9.94
C ALA A 9 18.22 -6.25 11.19
N THR A 10 18.67 -5.19 11.86
CA THR A 10 18.07 -4.70 13.09
C THR A 10 17.79 -3.20 13.04
N LEU A 11 16.85 -2.74 13.87
CA LEU A 11 16.55 -1.32 14.01
C LEU A 11 17.75 -0.53 14.55
N SER A 12 18.53 -1.14 15.44
CA SER A 12 19.77 -0.55 15.96
C SER A 12 20.79 -0.32 14.85
N ASP A 13 20.99 -1.29 13.96
CA ASP A 13 21.92 -1.15 12.83
C ASP A 13 21.48 -0.06 11.85
N ALA A 14 20.16 0.03 11.57
CA ALA A 14 19.61 1.07 10.72
C ALA A 14 19.84 2.47 11.32
N LEU A 15 19.53 2.66 12.61
CA LEU A 15 19.74 3.91 13.31
C LEU A 15 21.23 4.28 13.41
N GLY A 16 22.10 3.29 13.66
CA GLY A 16 23.55 3.48 13.68
C GLY A 16 24.06 3.99 12.33
N TYR A 17 23.63 3.38 11.23
CA TYR A 17 24.01 3.81 9.89
C TYR A 17 23.49 5.21 9.56
N LEU A 18 22.23 5.51 9.86
CA LEU A 18 21.64 6.84 9.67
C LEU A 18 22.38 7.91 10.48
N ASN A 19 22.84 7.58 11.70
CA ASN A 19 23.55 8.53 12.54
C ASN A 19 24.96 8.83 12.05
N GLN A 20 25.62 7.87 11.38
CA GLN A 20 26.92 8.07 10.75
C GLN A 20 26.82 8.90 9.47
N HIS A 21 25.70 8.80 8.75
CA HIS A 21 25.50 9.44 7.45
C HIS A 21 24.14 10.18 7.35
N PRO A 22 23.82 11.11 8.27
CA PRO A 22 22.47 11.67 8.36
C PRO A 22 22.09 12.50 7.14
N ASP A 23 23.03 13.25 6.58
CA ASP A 23 22.76 14.16 5.46
C ASP A 23 22.67 13.49 4.10
N ASP A 24 23.16 12.25 3.96
CA ASP A 24 23.27 11.50 2.68
C ASP A 24 22.37 10.25 2.64
N SER A 25 21.79 9.83 3.78
CA SER A 25 21.02 8.58 3.88
C SER A 25 19.52 8.80 3.83
N MET A 26 18.81 7.89 3.16
CA MET A 26 17.35 7.78 3.12
C MET A 26 16.90 6.41 3.58
N VAL A 27 15.80 6.35 4.32
CA VAL A 27 15.17 5.08 4.70
C VAL A 27 14.26 4.62 3.58
N ILE A 28 14.33 3.33 3.22
CA ILE A 28 13.39 2.69 2.32
C ILE A 28 12.69 1.52 3.03
N SER A 29 11.36 1.45 2.87
CA SER A 29 10.56 0.30 3.24
C SER A 29 10.10 -0.43 1.97
N GLY A 30 8.87 -0.15 1.50
CA GLY A 30 8.27 -0.71 0.30
C GLY A 30 8.92 -0.27 -1.01
N GLY A 31 9.42 0.97 -1.05
CA GLY A 31 10.03 1.59 -2.24
C GLY A 31 9.03 2.19 -3.24
N THR A 32 7.72 2.03 -3.00
CA THR A 32 6.65 2.37 -3.96
C THR A 32 6.59 3.84 -4.35
N ASP A 33 7.02 4.74 -3.45
CA ASP A 33 7.14 6.18 -3.73
C ASP A 33 8.60 6.59 -3.98
N LEU A 34 9.50 6.22 -3.06
CA LEU A 34 10.89 6.68 -3.07
C LEU A 34 11.65 6.28 -4.35
N VAL A 35 11.43 5.08 -4.89
CA VAL A 35 12.10 4.66 -6.13
C VAL A 35 11.68 5.55 -7.32
N LEU A 36 10.41 5.98 -7.36
CA LEU A 36 9.94 6.89 -8.40
C LEU A 36 10.50 8.30 -8.25
N GLU A 37 10.58 8.78 -7.03
CA GLU A 37 11.20 10.07 -6.73
C GLU A 37 12.66 10.11 -7.20
N LEU A 38 13.42 9.05 -6.88
CA LEU A 38 14.81 8.92 -7.31
C LEU A 38 14.97 8.78 -8.83
N LYS A 39 14.06 8.07 -9.50
CA LYS A 39 14.03 7.99 -10.98
C LYS A 39 13.72 9.33 -11.63
N ARG A 40 12.89 10.16 -10.99
CA ARG A 40 12.55 11.52 -11.43
C ARG A 40 13.60 12.56 -11.04
N GLY A 41 14.74 12.15 -10.49
CA GLY A 41 15.83 13.04 -10.10
C GLY A 41 15.52 13.89 -8.87
N GLN A 42 14.61 13.44 -8.00
CA GLN A 42 14.40 14.03 -6.68
C GLN A 42 15.43 13.44 -5.70
N HIS A 43 15.81 14.21 -4.67
CA HIS A 43 16.78 13.81 -3.63
C HIS A 43 18.19 13.46 -4.16
N ASN A 44 18.66 14.15 -5.22
CA ASN A 44 19.99 13.90 -5.81
C ASN A 44 21.16 14.14 -4.84
N ASP A 45 20.92 14.86 -3.75
CA ASP A 45 21.85 15.12 -2.66
C ASP A 45 21.99 13.96 -1.66
N ARG A 46 21.11 12.95 -1.75
CA ARG A 46 21.09 11.78 -0.85
C ARG A 46 21.25 10.51 -1.68
N THR A 47 22.40 9.86 -1.55
CA THR A 47 22.80 8.74 -2.41
C THR A 47 22.86 7.41 -1.68
N ARG A 48 22.64 7.39 -0.35
CA ARG A 48 22.65 6.18 0.48
C ARG A 48 21.23 5.76 0.82
N ILE A 49 20.97 4.47 0.69
CA ILE A 49 19.69 3.87 1.07
C ILE A 49 19.90 2.96 2.27
N VAL A 50 19.07 3.13 3.29
CA VAL A 50 18.94 2.24 4.46
C VAL A 50 17.63 1.50 4.32
N ASP A 51 17.71 0.26 3.86
CA ASP A 51 16.56 -0.62 3.67
C ASP A 51 16.23 -1.36 4.95
N ILE A 52 15.06 -1.01 5.48
CA ILE A 52 14.51 -1.57 6.72
C ILE A 52 13.49 -2.68 6.44
N SER A 53 13.19 -3.00 5.18
CA SER A 53 12.07 -3.88 4.79
C SER A 53 12.20 -5.35 5.20
N ARG A 54 13.26 -5.70 5.92
CA ARG A 54 13.55 -7.04 6.43
C ARG A 54 13.89 -7.08 7.93
N ILE A 55 13.71 -5.97 8.63
CA ILE A 55 13.88 -5.93 10.09
C ILE A 55 12.68 -6.66 10.72
N SER A 56 12.97 -7.78 11.38
CA SER A 56 11.95 -8.60 12.04
C SER A 56 11.25 -7.82 13.17
N GLY A 57 9.95 -8.02 13.31
CA GLY A 57 9.14 -7.44 14.38
C GLY A 57 8.54 -6.06 14.09
N LEU A 58 8.99 -5.38 13.03
CA LEU A 58 8.35 -4.13 12.57
C LEU A 58 7.16 -4.36 11.64
N ASP A 59 6.86 -5.61 11.29
CA ASP A 59 5.80 -6.06 10.37
C ASP A 59 4.59 -6.65 11.12
N LYS A 60 4.47 -6.39 12.42
CA LYS A 60 3.45 -6.94 13.30
C LYS A 60 2.31 -5.97 13.58
N ILE A 61 1.11 -6.53 13.70
CA ILE A 61 -0.08 -5.89 14.26
C ILE A 61 -0.41 -6.61 15.58
N TYR A 62 -0.49 -5.90 16.68
CA TYR A 62 -0.76 -6.50 17.99
C TYR A 62 -1.45 -5.52 18.94
N THR A 63 -2.10 -6.03 19.97
CA THR A 63 -2.67 -5.24 21.06
C THR A 63 -1.80 -5.39 22.30
N ASP A 64 -1.54 -4.29 23.01
CA ASP A 64 -0.81 -4.32 24.28
C ASP A 64 -1.72 -4.65 25.49
N ASN A 65 -1.13 -4.67 26.70
CA ASN A 65 -1.84 -5.03 27.92
C ASN A 65 -2.95 -4.03 28.34
N ILE A 66 -2.94 -2.80 27.80
CA ILE A 66 -3.96 -1.80 28.10
C ILE A 66 -5.00 -1.68 26.99
N GLY A 67 -4.91 -2.52 25.94
CA GLY A 67 -5.85 -2.55 24.82
C GLY A 67 -5.49 -1.61 23.68
N ALA A 68 -4.30 -0.98 23.68
CA ALA A 68 -3.86 -0.13 22.58
C ALA A 68 -3.44 -1.00 21.39
N LEU A 69 -3.83 -0.60 20.18
CA LEU A 69 -3.51 -1.30 18.95
C LEU A 69 -2.22 -0.75 18.34
N HIS A 70 -1.24 -1.61 18.14
CA HIS A 70 0.07 -1.29 17.58
C HIS A 70 0.18 -1.81 16.15
N ILE A 71 0.66 -0.95 15.25
CA ILE A 71 0.88 -1.24 13.83
C ILE A 71 2.34 -0.91 13.52
N GLY A 72 3.18 -1.93 13.35
CA GLY A 72 4.59 -1.75 13.04
C GLY A 72 4.83 -1.04 11.70
N ALA A 73 5.99 -0.38 11.56
CA ALA A 73 6.32 0.44 10.39
C ALA A 73 6.43 -0.31 9.05
N LEU A 74 6.63 -1.63 9.10
CA LEU A 74 6.68 -2.51 7.93
C LEU A 74 5.35 -3.19 7.62
N VAL A 75 4.31 -2.97 8.44
CA VAL A 75 2.98 -3.49 8.14
C VAL A 75 2.47 -2.89 6.83
N THR A 76 2.22 -3.77 5.85
CA THR A 76 1.79 -3.40 4.52
C THR A 76 0.29 -3.08 4.47
N HIS A 77 -0.14 -2.35 3.43
CA HIS A 77 -1.56 -2.07 3.24
C HIS A 77 -2.39 -3.35 3.11
N ASN A 78 -1.87 -4.43 2.50
CA ASN A 78 -2.57 -5.71 2.45
C ASN A 78 -2.70 -6.36 3.85
N GLN A 79 -1.66 -6.32 4.68
CA GLN A 79 -1.74 -6.82 6.05
C GLN A 79 -2.78 -6.05 6.88
N VAL A 80 -2.85 -4.72 6.74
CA VAL A 80 -3.86 -3.89 7.41
C VAL A 80 -5.27 -4.23 6.94
N THR A 81 -5.43 -4.39 5.63
CA THR A 81 -6.71 -4.70 4.97
C THR A 81 -7.25 -6.08 5.38
N SER A 82 -6.37 -7.08 5.52
CA SER A 82 -6.74 -8.46 5.88
C SER A 82 -6.79 -8.70 7.40
N SER A 83 -6.30 -7.78 8.22
CA SER A 83 -6.28 -7.94 9.69
C SER A 83 -7.67 -7.83 10.31
N GLU A 84 -8.18 -8.92 10.87
CA GLU A 84 -9.44 -8.92 11.64
C GLU A 84 -9.41 -7.91 12.80
N MET A 85 -8.26 -7.81 13.48
CA MET A 85 -8.05 -6.86 14.58
C MET A 85 -8.24 -5.40 14.12
N ILE A 86 -7.69 -5.03 12.95
CA ILE A 86 -7.89 -3.69 12.38
C ILE A 86 -9.33 -3.52 11.92
N ARG A 87 -9.92 -4.51 11.24
CA ARG A 87 -11.28 -4.39 10.70
C ARG A 87 -12.33 -4.20 11.80
N SER A 88 -12.11 -4.81 12.96
CA SER A 88 -12.98 -4.69 14.14
C SER A 88 -12.77 -3.37 14.90
N ASN A 89 -11.53 -2.90 15.06
CA ASN A 89 -11.21 -1.76 15.94
C ASN A 89 -10.92 -0.44 15.21
N ALA A 90 -10.66 -0.50 13.90
CA ALA A 90 -10.16 0.60 13.07
C ALA A 90 -10.64 0.43 11.61
N ARG A 91 -11.93 0.16 11.41
CA ARG A 91 -12.53 -0.17 10.11
C ARG A 91 -12.17 0.82 8.99
N CYS A 92 -12.21 2.13 9.26
CA CYS A 92 -11.87 3.15 8.26
C CYS A 92 -10.42 3.02 7.75
N LEU A 93 -9.49 2.51 8.56
CA LEU A 93 -8.10 2.28 8.16
C LEU A 93 -7.96 1.08 7.23
N ALA A 94 -8.74 0.01 7.45
CA ALA A 94 -8.82 -1.11 6.52
C ALA A 94 -9.44 -0.67 5.18
N GLU A 95 -10.54 0.09 5.23
CA GLU A 95 -11.20 0.64 4.05
C GLU A 95 -10.26 1.57 3.24
N ALA A 96 -9.52 2.45 3.93
CA ALA A 96 -8.52 3.31 3.29
C ALA A 96 -7.38 2.51 2.67
N SER A 97 -6.84 1.53 3.39
CA SER A 97 -5.71 0.71 2.93
C SER A 97 -6.08 -0.14 1.72
N PHE A 98 -7.30 -0.68 1.67
CA PHE A 98 -7.80 -1.43 0.52
C PHE A 98 -7.84 -0.60 -0.77
N GLN A 99 -8.07 0.71 -0.65
CA GLN A 99 -8.15 1.63 -1.79
C GLN A 99 -6.81 2.21 -2.24
N VAL A 100 -5.71 1.82 -1.59
CA VAL A 100 -4.35 2.18 -2.00
C VAL A 100 -3.91 1.30 -3.17
N GLY A 101 -3.55 1.93 -4.29
CA GLY A 101 -2.93 1.29 -5.44
C GLY A 101 -3.68 0.07 -5.97
N SER A 102 -2.96 -1.04 -6.07
CA SER A 102 -3.43 -2.39 -6.43
C SER A 102 -2.87 -3.41 -5.42
N PRO A 103 -3.34 -4.67 -5.41
CA PRO A 103 -2.82 -5.70 -4.51
C PRO A 103 -1.28 -5.80 -4.53
N GLN A 104 -0.65 -5.71 -5.71
CA GLN A 104 0.80 -5.77 -5.86
C GLN A 104 1.53 -4.57 -5.23
N ILE A 105 0.95 -3.37 -5.33
CA ILE A 105 1.48 -2.17 -4.64
C ILE A 105 1.30 -2.34 -3.13
N ARG A 106 0.15 -2.82 -2.68
CA ARG A 106 -0.16 -3.05 -1.26
C ARG A 106 0.65 -4.16 -0.61
N ASN A 107 1.23 -5.08 -1.38
CA ASN A 107 2.19 -6.08 -0.89
C ASN A 107 3.54 -5.49 -0.48
N ARG A 108 3.84 -4.24 -0.88
CA ARG A 108 5.11 -3.55 -0.55
C ARG A 108 4.90 -2.23 0.17
N GLY A 109 3.90 -1.44 -0.23
CA GLY A 109 3.57 -0.17 0.41
C GLY A 109 3.15 -0.38 1.86
N THR A 110 3.86 0.27 2.78
CA THR A 110 3.57 0.22 4.22
C THR A 110 2.80 1.45 4.66
N VAL A 111 1.93 1.30 5.66
CA VAL A 111 1.15 2.43 6.17
C VAL A 111 2.08 3.53 6.70
N ALA A 112 3.12 3.17 7.46
CA ALA A 112 4.10 4.13 7.94
C ALA A 112 4.88 4.81 6.80
N GLY A 113 5.31 4.07 5.78
CA GLY A 113 5.94 4.67 4.59
C GLY A 113 5.03 5.67 3.89
N ASN A 114 3.74 5.31 3.76
CA ASN A 114 2.71 6.16 3.20
C ASN A 114 2.55 7.47 4.01
N LEU A 115 2.55 7.40 5.36
CA LEU A 115 2.52 8.57 6.24
C LEU A 115 3.74 9.50 6.05
N ILE A 116 4.94 8.91 5.96
CA ILE A 116 6.21 9.65 5.84
C ILE A 116 6.28 10.44 4.53
N THR A 117 5.71 9.90 3.44
CA THR A 117 5.58 10.62 2.16
C THR A 117 4.87 11.97 2.31
N ALA A 118 3.98 12.11 3.32
CA ALA A 118 3.26 13.34 3.62
C ALA A 118 2.55 13.95 2.39
N SER A 119 1.96 13.08 1.56
CA SER A 119 1.15 13.48 0.42
C SER A 119 -0.20 14.00 0.90
N PRO A 120 -0.67 15.17 0.44
CA PRO A 120 -2.00 15.68 0.80
C PRO A 120 -3.14 14.79 0.29
N ALA A 121 -2.89 13.98 -0.76
CA ALA A 121 -3.87 13.05 -1.35
C ALA A 121 -3.75 11.62 -0.81
N ASN A 122 -3.04 11.44 0.31
CA ASN A 122 -2.89 10.16 0.98
C ASN A 122 -4.25 9.68 1.56
N ASP A 123 -4.53 8.39 1.41
CA ASP A 123 -5.80 7.78 1.82
C ASP A 123 -5.82 7.36 3.30
N THR A 124 -4.69 6.97 3.87
CA THR A 124 -4.63 6.46 5.25
C THR A 124 -4.49 7.55 6.31
N ILE A 125 -3.96 8.74 5.96
CA ILE A 125 -3.82 9.85 6.91
C ILE A 125 -5.19 10.28 7.50
N PRO A 126 -6.26 10.53 6.72
CA PRO A 126 -7.56 10.89 7.29
C PRO A 126 -8.09 9.83 8.26
N ALA A 127 -7.97 8.54 7.90
CA ALA A 127 -8.40 7.43 8.75
C ALA A 127 -7.66 7.42 10.09
N LEU A 128 -6.33 7.58 10.06
CA LEU A 128 -5.52 7.59 11.28
C LEU A 128 -5.74 8.84 12.14
N ILE A 129 -6.00 10.00 11.52
CA ILE A 129 -6.33 11.23 12.25
C ILE A 129 -7.65 11.07 13.01
N VAL A 130 -8.72 10.55 12.38
CA VAL A 130 -9.99 10.36 13.11
C VAL A 130 -9.89 9.29 14.21
N LEU A 131 -8.99 8.32 14.05
CA LEU A 131 -8.71 7.33 15.09
C LEU A 131 -7.81 7.86 16.21
N GLY A 132 -7.30 9.10 16.10
CA GLY A 132 -6.43 9.71 17.11
C GLY A 132 -5.07 9.03 17.22
N ALA A 133 -4.49 8.64 16.08
CA ALA A 133 -3.24 7.90 16.03
C ALA A 133 -2.05 8.68 16.63
N GLU A 134 -1.19 7.96 17.34
CA GLU A 134 0.12 8.40 17.78
C GLU A 134 1.23 7.67 17.04
N LEU A 135 2.37 8.31 16.88
CA LEU A 135 3.54 7.83 16.19
C LEU A 135 4.67 7.63 17.19
N VAL A 136 5.25 6.44 17.20
CA VAL A 136 6.44 6.12 17.99
C VAL A 136 7.66 6.28 17.09
N ILE A 137 8.44 7.33 17.35
CA ILE A 137 9.64 7.68 16.58
C ILE A 137 10.87 7.35 17.41
N VAL A 138 11.81 6.62 16.83
CA VAL A 138 13.06 6.23 17.49
C VAL A 138 14.26 6.92 16.85
N SER A 139 15.28 7.13 17.67
CA SER A 139 16.59 7.63 17.30
C SER A 139 17.66 6.87 18.10
N PRO A 140 18.96 7.02 17.80
CA PRO A 140 20.03 6.50 18.66
C PRO A 140 19.96 6.99 20.11
N ASN A 141 19.34 8.15 20.35
CA ASN A 141 19.28 8.80 21.66
C ASN A 141 17.99 8.47 22.45
N GLY A 142 17.10 7.66 21.89
CA GLY A 142 15.86 7.26 22.55
C GLY A 142 14.62 7.33 21.66
N GLU A 143 13.47 7.17 22.30
CA GLU A 143 12.15 7.09 21.67
C GLU A 143 11.29 8.30 22.08
N ARG A 144 10.46 8.80 21.16
CA ARG A 144 9.47 9.84 21.44
C ARG A 144 8.13 9.51 20.79
N ARG A 145 7.04 9.93 21.44
CA ARG A 145 5.67 9.80 20.93
C ARG A 145 5.15 11.14 20.44
N VAL A 146 4.46 11.12 19.31
CA VAL A 146 3.91 12.32 18.65
C VAL A 146 2.50 12.01 18.16
N LYS A 147 1.54 12.91 18.36
CA LYS A 147 0.24 12.78 17.70
C LYS A 147 0.41 12.94 16.19
N LEU A 148 -0.33 12.15 15.41
CA LEU A 148 -0.25 12.22 13.95
C LEU A 148 -0.59 13.62 13.42
N GLU A 149 -1.50 14.34 14.07
CA GLU A 149 -1.89 15.71 13.71
C GLU A 149 -0.71 16.70 13.78
N ASP A 150 0.24 16.47 14.69
CA ASP A 150 1.42 17.32 14.90
C ASP A 150 2.63 16.89 14.03
N PHE A 151 2.48 15.83 13.24
CA PHE A 151 3.59 15.25 12.48
C PHE A 151 3.94 16.02 11.20
N TYR A 152 2.98 16.76 10.64
CA TYR A 152 3.10 17.40 9.32
C TYR A 152 3.44 18.89 9.43
N LEU A 153 4.46 19.32 8.71
CA LEU A 153 4.85 20.73 8.59
C LEU A 153 4.38 21.38 7.29
N GLY A 154 3.80 20.59 6.38
CA GLY A 154 3.31 21.02 5.08
C GLY A 154 3.37 19.89 4.04
N VAL A 155 3.17 20.24 2.77
CA VAL A 155 3.20 19.29 1.65
C VAL A 155 4.55 18.58 1.62
N ARG A 156 4.54 17.25 1.76
CA ARG A 156 5.74 16.38 1.73
C ARG A 156 6.81 16.76 2.77
N LYS A 157 6.40 17.36 3.89
CA LYS A 157 7.30 17.78 4.98
C LYS A 157 6.79 17.27 6.32
N THR A 158 7.66 16.59 7.07
CA THR A 158 7.35 16.03 8.39
C THR A 158 8.34 16.57 9.43
N ILE A 159 8.04 16.34 10.70
CA ILE A 159 8.95 16.65 11.82
C ILE A 159 10.08 15.63 11.99
N LEU A 160 10.15 14.59 11.15
CA LEU A 160 11.11 13.50 11.29
C LEU A 160 12.53 14.02 11.03
N ARG A 161 13.44 13.78 11.97
CA ARG A 161 14.85 14.13 11.82
C ARG A 161 15.56 13.10 10.94
N LYS A 162 16.70 13.49 10.38
CA LYS A 162 17.48 12.66 9.44
C LYS A 162 17.99 11.33 10.03
N ASN A 163 18.15 11.27 11.36
CA ASN A 163 18.57 10.08 12.09
C ASN A 163 17.42 9.39 12.87
N GLU A 164 16.18 9.69 12.52
CA GLU A 164 15.00 9.09 13.13
C GLU A 164 14.31 8.09 12.19
N ILE A 165 13.69 7.07 12.80
CA ILE A 165 12.83 6.10 12.11
C ILE A 165 11.47 6.08 12.83
N LEU A 166 10.38 6.13 12.06
CA LEU A 166 9.06 5.78 12.57
C LEU A 166 9.03 4.26 12.81
N LYS A 167 8.86 3.83 14.06
CA LYS A 167 8.87 2.43 14.47
C LYS A 167 7.50 1.79 14.39
N GLU A 168 6.47 2.47 14.89
CA GLU A 168 5.10 1.96 14.94
C GLU A 168 4.08 3.11 15.04
N ILE A 169 2.86 2.83 14.60
CA ILE A 169 1.66 3.66 14.76
C ILE A 169 0.83 3.02 15.88
N VAL A 170 0.37 3.83 16.83
CA VAL A 170 -0.38 3.38 18.00
C VAL A 170 -1.77 4.01 17.99
N LEU A 171 -2.81 3.19 18.12
CA LEU A 171 -4.18 3.62 18.33
C LEU A 171 -4.58 3.30 19.76
N ASN A 172 -4.92 4.34 20.53
CA ASN A 172 -5.38 4.15 21.90
C ASN A 172 -6.69 3.34 21.96
N PRO A 173 -7.00 2.64 23.06
CA PRO A 173 -8.21 1.82 23.18
C PRO A 173 -9.51 2.60 22.88
N GLU A 174 -9.51 3.92 23.11
CA GLU A 174 -10.62 4.80 22.78
C GLU A 174 -10.99 4.76 21.29
N ALA A 175 -10.03 4.51 20.39
CA ALA A 175 -10.27 4.41 18.95
C ALA A 175 -11.31 3.33 18.61
N GLY A 176 -11.29 2.20 19.32
CA GLY A 176 -12.24 1.09 19.14
C GLY A 176 -13.67 1.41 19.63
N ILE A 177 -13.87 2.52 20.35
CA ILE A 177 -15.20 2.97 20.79
C ILE A 177 -15.94 3.68 19.66
N TYR A 178 -15.21 4.21 18.66
CA TYR A 178 -15.81 4.92 17.55
C TYR A 178 -16.19 3.97 16.41
N HIS A 179 -17.39 4.13 15.87
CA HIS A 179 -17.75 3.56 14.58
C HIS A 179 -17.19 4.47 13.49
N SER A 180 -16.36 3.91 12.61
CA SER A 180 -15.62 4.69 11.61
C SER A 180 -15.76 4.12 10.21
N THR A 181 -15.73 5.00 9.22
CA THR A 181 -15.70 4.65 7.80
C THR A 181 -14.84 5.62 7.01
N PHE A 182 -14.32 5.16 5.87
CA PHE A 182 -13.55 5.95 4.92
C PHE A 182 -14.20 5.91 3.54
N TYR A 183 -14.20 7.06 2.86
CA TYR A 183 -14.66 7.18 1.48
C TYR A 183 -13.66 7.96 0.64
N LYS A 184 -13.40 7.46 -0.56
CA LYS A 184 -12.53 8.10 -1.55
C LYS A 184 -13.27 8.31 -2.86
N PHE A 185 -13.14 9.53 -3.39
CA PHE A 185 -13.53 9.85 -4.74
C PHE A 185 -12.29 10.01 -5.62
N ALA A 186 -12.25 9.25 -6.71
CA ALA A 186 -11.18 9.28 -7.70
C ALA A 186 -11.76 9.05 -9.10
N LEU A 187 -10.96 9.32 -10.15
CA LEU A 187 -11.41 9.25 -11.54
C LEU A 187 -11.57 7.82 -12.09
N ARG A 188 -11.10 6.81 -11.34
CA ARG A 188 -11.19 5.37 -11.67
C ARG A 188 -11.37 4.57 -10.38
N ASN A 189 -11.90 3.36 -10.51
CA ASN A 189 -12.23 2.49 -9.37
C ASN A 189 -11.01 1.87 -8.67
N ALA A 190 -9.86 1.80 -9.35
CA ALA A 190 -8.61 1.30 -8.79
C ALA A 190 -7.40 2.07 -9.36
N GLN A 191 -6.25 1.97 -8.70
CA GLN A 191 -5.01 2.67 -9.09
C GLN A 191 -5.20 4.17 -9.39
N ALA A 192 -6.04 4.82 -8.60
CA ALA A 192 -6.37 6.22 -8.80
C ALA A 192 -5.98 7.05 -7.58
N ILE A 193 -5.36 8.20 -7.83
CA ILE A 193 -5.06 9.18 -6.79
C ILE A 193 -6.35 9.92 -6.43
N SER A 194 -6.55 10.13 -5.14
CA SER A 194 -7.73 10.80 -4.59
C SER A 194 -7.88 12.22 -5.11
N VAL A 195 -9.07 12.52 -5.64
CA VAL A 195 -9.51 13.89 -5.91
C VAL A 195 -10.04 14.52 -4.62
N ALA A 196 -10.74 13.73 -3.82
CA ALA A 196 -11.17 14.06 -2.48
C ALA A 196 -11.33 12.75 -1.69
N ASN A 197 -10.96 12.74 -0.42
CA ASN A 197 -11.22 11.63 0.47
C ASN A 197 -11.63 12.13 1.86
N ALA A 198 -12.35 11.30 2.60
CA ALA A 198 -12.83 11.62 3.94
C ALA A 198 -12.84 10.37 4.81
N ALA A 199 -12.48 10.55 6.08
CA ALA A 199 -12.77 9.60 7.14
C ALA A 199 -13.70 10.26 8.17
N VAL A 200 -14.68 9.50 8.65
CA VAL A 200 -15.59 9.93 9.72
C VAL A 200 -15.59 8.86 10.80
N ALA A 201 -15.50 9.30 12.05
CA ALA A 201 -15.62 8.46 13.23
C ALA A 201 -16.67 9.07 14.17
N LEU A 202 -17.70 8.29 14.51
CA LEU A 202 -18.79 8.70 15.40
C LEU A 202 -18.85 7.82 16.64
N LYS A 203 -19.09 8.44 17.78
CA LYS A 203 -19.43 7.80 19.05
C LYS A 203 -20.85 8.21 19.41
N THR A 204 -21.72 7.24 19.61
CA THR A 204 -23.12 7.48 19.93
C THR A 204 -23.48 6.91 21.30
N TYR A 205 -24.42 7.55 22.00
CA TYR A 205 -24.96 7.09 23.27
C TYR A 205 -26.43 7.46 23.37
N LYS A 206 -27.29 6.48 23.66
CA LYS A 206 -28.76 6.65 23.76
C LYS A 206 -29.36 7.42 22.58
N GLY A 207 -28.96 7.08 21.36
CA GLY A 207 -29.47 7.69 20.12
C GLY A 207 -28.99 9.12 19.84
N LYS A 208 -27.92 9.57 20.50
CA LYS A 208 -27.28 10.87 20.25
C LYS A 208 -25.81 10.74 19.93
N VAL A 209 -25.28 11.66 19.13
CA VAL A 209 -23.84 11.81 18.89
C VAL A 209 -23.18 12.41 20.13
N VAL A 210 -22.25 11.69 20.74
CA VAL A 210 -21.46 12.19 21.91
C VAL A 210 -19.99 12.39 21.56
N GLY A 211 -19.57 12.01 20.36
CA GLY A 211 -18.26 12.32 19.80
C GLY A 211 -18.27 12.20 18.29
N ALA A 212 -17.65 13.15 17.60
CA ALA A 212 -17.49 13.14 16.16
C ALA A 212 -16.07 13.56 15.81
N ARG A 213 -15.42 12.84 14.90
CA ARG A 213 -14.13 13.19 14.31
C ARG A 213 -14.24 13.05 12.80
N ILE A 214 -13.90 14.10 12.06
CA ILE A 214 -14.06 14.19 10.61
C ILE A 214 -12.76 14.74 10.04
N ALA A 215 -12.08 13.95 9.22
CA ALA A 215 -10.84 14.35 8.55
C ALA A 215 -10.98 14.21 7.03
N VAL A 216 -10.41 15.15 6.28
CA VAL A 216 -10.48 15.19 4.82
C VAL A 216 -9.12 15.44 4.18
N GLY A 217 -8.85 14.76 3.08
CA GLY A 217 -7.62 14.89 2.30
C GLY A 217 -7.87 15.38 0.86
N ALA A 218 -6.77 15.70 0.18
CA ALA A 218 -6.69 16.25 -1.17
C ALA A 218 -7.36 17.63 -1.36
N VAL A 219 -7.67 18.34 -0.27
CA VAL A 219 -8.39 19.63 -0.28
C VAL A 219 -7.73 20.73 0.57
N ALA A 220 -6.49 20.51 0.99
CA ALA A 220 -5.63 21.46 1.69
C ALA A 220 -4.15 21.01 1.54
N PRO A 221 -3.15 21.83 1.93
CA PRO A 221 -1.74 21.45 1.91
C PRO A 221 -1.38 20.22 2.78
N THR A 222 -2.19 19.93 3.79
CA THR A 222 -2.14 18.71 4.60
C THR A 222 -3.56 18.18 4.77
N VAL A 223 -3.72 16.96 5.29
CA VAL A 223 -5.03 16.51 5.76
C VAL A 223 -5.50 17.40 6.90
N VAL A 224 -6.78 17.74 6.92
CA VAL A 224 -7.37 18.66 7.90
C VAL A 224 -8.56 18.03 8.60
N ARG A 225 -8.74 18.35 9.88
CA ARG A 225 -9.96 18.04 10.62
C ARG A 225 -11.00 19.13 10.44
N LEU A 226 -12.26 18.73 10.28
CA LEU A 226 -13.39 19.64 10.13
C LEU A 226 -14.03 19.93 11.49
N GLN A 227 -13.26 20.57 12.38
CA GLN A 227 -13.67 20.82 13.78
C GLN A 227 -14.97 21.64 13.88
N SER A 228 -15.21 22.55 12.94
CA SER A 228 -16.44 23.31 12.86
C SER A 228 -17.66 22.43 12.58
N ILE A 229 -17.51 21.40 11.75
CA ILE A 229 -18.56 20.43 11.45
C ILE A 229 -18.73 19.46 12.60
N GLU A 230 -17.64 18.96 13.19
CA GLU A 230 -17.66 18.12 14.38
C GLU A 230 -18.46 18.76 15.52
N SER A 231 -18.28 20.07 15.74
CA SER A 231 -19.00 20.84 16.75
C SER A 231 -20.50 20.96 16.45
N GLN A 232 -20.89 21.06 15.18
CA GLN A 232 -22.29 21.15 14.77
C GLN A 232 -23.04 19.83 14.90
N VAL A 233 -22.37 18.70 14.64
CA VAL A 233 -23.00 17.37 14.73
C VAL A 233 -23.02 16.80 16.14
N SER A 234 -22.16 17.30 17.02
CA SER A 234 -22.13 16.88 18.42
C SER A 234 -23.45 17.20 19.13
N GLY A 235 -24.00 16.23 19.84
CA GLY A 235 -25.26 16.36 20.58
C GLY A 235 -26.53 16.12 19.75
N LEU A 236 -26.44 16.04 18.42
CA LEU A 236 -27.57 15.73 17.56
C LEU A 236 -28.12 14.32 17.83
N SER A 237 -29.43 14.14 17.71
CA SER A 237 -30.04 12.81 17.60
C SER A 237 -29.66 12.15 16.27
N LEU A 238 -29.83 10.82 16.16
CA LEU A 238 -29.57 10.13 14.88
C LEU A 238 -30.47 10.63 13.74
N GLU A 239 -31.72 10.98 14.02
CA GLU A 239 -32.65 11.57 13.04
C GLU A 239 -32.22 12.97 12.59
N GLN A 240 -31.72 13.79 13.53
CA GLN A 240 -31.16 15.11 13.19
C GLN A 240 -29.87 14.96 12.37
N LEU A 241 -29.03 13.97 12.71
CA LEU A 241 -27.80 13.69 11.98
C LEU A 241 -28.08 13.16 10.56
N GLU A 242 -29.09 12.33 10.37
CA GLU A 242 -29.52 11.84 9.05
C GLU A 242 -29.91 13.00 8.13
N ASN A 243 -30.63 13.99 8.67
CA ASN A 243 -31.08 15.17 7.93
C ASN A 243 -30.04 16.30 7.88
N PHE A 244 -28.88 16.13 8.53
CA PHE A 244 -27.84 17.16 8.59
C PHE A 244 -27.25 17.42 7.20
N GLN A 245 -27.22 18.69 6.81
CA GLN A 245 -26.61 19.16 5.57
C GLN A 245 -25.33 19.92 5.89
N LEU A 246 -24.23 19.55 5.24
CA LEU A 246 -22.99 20.30 5.39
C LEU A 246 -23.15 21.71 4.79
N PRO A 247 -22.63 22.76 5.46
CA PRO A 247 -22.67 24.11 4.93
C PRO A 247 -21.95 24.20 3.58
N GLU A 248 -22.34 25.16 2.74
CA GLU A 248 -21.70 25.40 1.44
C GLU A 248 -20.22 25.77 1.58
N THR A 249 -19.88 26.50 2.64
CA THR A 249 -18.50 26.89 2.96
C THR A 249 -18.03 26.20 4.23
N ILE A 250 -16.90 25.50 4.10
CA ILE A 250 -16.14 24.89 5.20
C ILE A 250 -14.79 25.61 5.20
N HIS A 251 -14.46 26.31 6.29
CA HIS A 251 -13.31 27.24 6.28
C HIS A 251 -11.97 26.53 6.43
N GLU A 252 -11.98 25.30 6.95
CA GLU A 252 -10.78 24.46 7.11
C GLU A 252 -10.25 23.93 5.76
N ILE A 253 -11.06 23.95 4.69
CA ILE A 253 -10.65 23.46 3.36
C ILE A 253 -10.23 24.62 2.44
N SER A 254 -9.13 24.42 1.71
CA SER A 254 -8.61 25.37 0.73
C SER A 254 -8.06 24.63 -0.50
N PRO A 255 -8.93 24.00 -1.31
CA PRO A 255 -8.51 23.17 -2.43
C PRO A 255 -7.94 23.99 -3.59
N ILE A 256 -7.02 23.38 -4.34
CA ILE A 256 -6.50 23.89 -5.61
C ILE A 256 -7.27 23.30 -6.79
N SER A 257 -7.19 23.95 -7.96
CA SER A 257 -7.61 23.37 -9.23
C SER A 257 -6.42 22.68 -9.90
N ASP A 258 -6.62 21.48 -10.43
CA ASP A 258 -5.62 20.75 -11.23
C ASP A 258 -6.29 19.93 -12.34
N ILE A 259 -5.51 19.09 -13.04
CA ILE A 259 -6.00 18.21 -14.11
C ILE A 259 -7.04 17.18 -13.64
N ARG A 260 -7.19 16.94 -12.34
CA ARG A 260 -8.09 15.94 -11.77
C ARG A 260 -9.42 16.54 -11.32
N GLY A 261 -9.47 17.86 -11.10
CA GLY A 261 -10.71 18.56 -10.75
C GLY A 261 -10.47 20.00 -10.30
N SER A 262 -11.50 20.84 -10.47
CA SER A 262 -11.49 22.23 -10.02
C SER A 262 -11.63 22.34 -8.50
N ALA A 263 -11.16 23.45 -7.93
CA ALA A 263 -11.34 23.76 -6.51
C ALA A 263 -12.82 23.76 -6.10
N THR A 264 -13.71 24.30 -6.93
CA THR A 264 -15.18 24.28 -6.70
C THR A 264 -15.72 22.86 -6.66
N PHE A 265 -15.33 22.01 -7.62
CA PHE A 265 -15.73 20.62 -7.64
C PHE A 265 -15.25 19.88 -6.38
N ARG A 266 -14.02 20.12 -5.94
CA ARG A 266 -13.47 19.52 -4.70
C ARG A 266 -14.25 19.95 -3.46
N ARG A 267 -14.67 21.22 -3.35
CA ARG A 267 -15.51 21.69 -2.23
C ARG A 267 -16.84 20.96 -2.17
N GLU A 268 -17.54 20.86 -3.30
CA GLU A 268 -18.80 20.12 -3.36
C GLU A 268 -18.60 18.63 -3.07
N MET A 269 -17.54 18.03 -3.60
CA MET A 269 -17.26 16.62 -3.36
C MET A 269 -17.01 16.33 -1.88
N ILE A 270 -16.34 17.22 -1.13
CA ILE A 270 -16.18 17.06 0.32
C ILE A 270 -17.53 16.97 1.03
N ARG A 271 -18.48 17.85 0.70
CA ARG A 271 -19.82 17.83 1.28
C ARG A 271 -20.52 16.50 1.00
N VAL A 272 -20.45 16.03 -0.24
CA VAL A 272 -21.05 14.76 -0.67
C VAL A 272 -20.42 13.57 0.04
N ILE A 273 -19.09 13.46 0.07
CA ILE A 273 -18.42 12.27 0.64
C ILE A 273 -18.53 12.23 2.16
N VAL A 274 -18.47 13.37 2.85
CA VAL A 274 -18.67 13.40 4.31
C VAL A 274 -20.10 13.00 4.65
N LYS A 275 -21.10 13.48 3.91
CA LYS A 275 -22.49 13.04 4.07
C LYS A 275 -22.64 11.53 3.82
N ARG A 276 -22.02 10.99 2.77
CA ARG A 276 -22.00 9.53 2.50
C ARG A 276 -21.37 8.73 3.62
N CYS A 277 -20.30 9.23 4.24
CA CYS A 277 -19.70 8.59 5.41
C CYS A 277 -20.67 8.58 6.60
N ILE A 278 -21.31 9.71 6.90
CA ILE A 278 -22.33 9.79 7.96
C ILE A 278 -23.47 8.80 7.69
N ASP A 279 -23.98 8.77 6.46
CA ASP A 279 -25.07 7.86 6.05
C ASP A 279 -24.66 6.40 6.14
N THR A 280 -23.41 6.09 5.79
CA THR A 280 -22.85 4.74 5.92
C THR A 280 -22.74 4.31 7.38
N LEU A 281 -22.43 5.24 8.29
CA LEU A 281 -22.36 4.95 9.74
C LEU A 281 -23.76 4.78 10.36
N LEU A 282 -24.77 5.46 9.83
CA LEU A 282 -26.16 5.31 10.27
C LEU A 282 -26.82 4.06 9.66
N TYR A 283 -26.51 3.76 8.40
CA TYR A 283 -27.12 2.73 7.57
C TYR A 283 -26.05 1.92 6.81
N PRO A 284 -25.30 1.03 7.49
CA PRO A 284 -24.18 0.29 6.89
C PRO A 284 -24.56 -0.52 5.65
N GLU A 285 -25.81 -0.97 5.54
CA GLU A 285 -26.33 -1.71 4.38
C GLU A 285 -26.31 -0.87 3.09
N LYS A 286 -26.46 0.46 3.21
CA LYS A 286 -26.48 1.44 2.12
C LYS A 286 -25.08 1.93 1.72
N ALA A 287 -24.01 1.39 2.32
CA ALA A 287 -22.64 1.78 2.02
C ALA A 287 -22.34 1.64 0.51
N GLY A 288 -21.97 2.76 -0.13
CA GLY A 288 -21.64 2.79 -1.56
C GLY A 288 -20.26 2.25 -1.91
N GLN A 289 -19.36 2.12 -0.91
CA GLN A 289 -18.08 1.44 -1.00
C GLN A 289 -18.02 0.40 0.10
N LYS A 290 -17.72 -0.86 -0.27
CA LYS A 290 -17.60 -1.98 0.67
C LYS A 290 -16.24 -2.62 0.49
N ILE A 291 -15.54 -2.82 1.60
CA ILE A 291 -14.39 -3.72 1.65
C ILE A 291 -14.92 -5.17 1.64
N PRO A 292 -14.44 -6.06 0.76
CA PRO A 292 -14.80 -7.48 0.79
C PRO A 292 -14.50 -8.08 2.17
N GLU A 293 -15.27 -9.08 2.61
CA GLU A 293 -14.94 -9.85 3.83
C GLU A 293 -13.54 -10.46 3.75
N ASN A 294 -13.08 -10.74 2.54
CA ASN A 294 -11.98 -11.62 2.26
C ASN A 294 -11.17 -11.06 1.08
N PRO A 295 -10.53 -9.89 1.25
CA PRO A 295 -9.96 -9.08 0.18
C PRO A 295 -8.80 -9.79 -0.51
N ILE A 296 -8.69 -9.65 -1.83
CA ILE A 296 -7.63 -10.27 -2.62
C ILE A 296 -6.32 -9.55 -2.38
N THR A 297 -5.29 -10.33 -2.03
CA THR A 297 -3.96 -9.81 -1.68
C THR A 297 -2.90 -10.12 -2.73
N LEU A 298 -3.09 -11.17 -3.53
CA LEU A 298 -2.09 -11.76 -4.42
C LEU A 298 -0.81 -12.11 -3.65
N SER A 299 -0.95 -12.83 -2.54
CA SER A 299 0.17 -13.20 -1.69
C SER A 299 -0.13 -14.41 -0.82
N ASP A 300 0.89 -15.22 -0.58
CA ASP A 300 0.80 -16.41 0.26
C ASP A 300 1.40 -16.15 1.64
N PHE A 301 0.85 -15.18 2.39
CA PHE A 301 1.38 -14.77 3.70
C PHE A 301 1.64 -15.96 4.65
N GLU A 302 0.78 -16.98 4.61
CA GLU A 302 0.87 -18.15 5.49
C GLU A 302 1.93 -19.17 5.04
N LYS A 303 2.22 -19.27 3.74
CA LYS A 303 3.16 -20.27 3.19
C LYS A 303 4.61 -19.78 3.18
N HIS A 304 4.83 -18.46 3.23
CA HIS A 304 6.16 -17.84 3.21
C HIS A 304 6.35 -16.73 4.26
N PRO A 305 6.04 -16.95 5.55
CA PRO A 305 6.01 -15.85 6.51
C PRO A 305 7.39 -15.21 6.76
N HIS A 306 8.52 -15.91 6.49
CA HIS A 306 9.86 -15.44 6.87
C HIS A 306 11.00 -15.85 5.93
N LYS A 307 10.73 -16.20 4.66
CA LYS A 307 11.83 -16.41 3.70
C LYS A 307 12.47 -15.04 3.39
N GLY A 308 13.67 -14.81 3.92
CA GLY A 308 14.47 -13.62 3.64
C GLY A 308 14.92 -12.78 4.84
N GLU A 309 14.66 -13.19 6.10
CA GLU A 309 15.23 -12.48 7.27
C GLU A 309 16.75 -12.38 7.21
N LEU A 310 17.26 -11.21 7.57
CA LEU A 310 18.70 -10.95 7.61
C LEU A 310 19.26 -11.32 8.98
N LYS A 311 20.27 -12.19 9.00
CA LYS A 311 21.03 -12.48 10.22
C LYS A 311 21.97 -11.34 10.62
N TYR A 312 22.49 -10.61 9.64
CA TYR A 312 23.41 -9.50 9.82
C TYR A 312 23.13 -8.42 8.77
N SER A 313 23.40 -7.18 9.15
CA SER A 313 23.29 -6.04 8.23
C SER A 313 24.43 -6.08 7.21
N ILE A 314 24.16 -5.63 6.00
CA ILE A 314 25.12 -5.71 4.89
C ILE A 314 24.99 -4.52 3.95
N ALA A 315 26.12 -3.94 3.54
CA ALA A 315 26.18 -3.01 2.43
C ALA A 315 26.31 -3.81 1.13
N ILE A 316 25.38 -3.63 0.19
CA ILE A 316 25.42 -4.25 -1.14
C ILE A 316 26.12 -3.31 -2.11
N ASP A 317 27.21 -3.82 -2.68
CA ASP A 317 28.06 -3.11 -3.63
C ASP A 317 28.77 -4.12 -4.56
N ASN A 318 29.89 -3.72 -5.18
CA ASN A 318 30.65 -4.59 -6.08
C ASN A 318 31.43 -5.70 -5.33
N GLU A 319 31.81 -5.44 -4.08
CA GLU A 319 32.53 -6.39 -3.23
C GLU A 319 31.56 -7.42 -2.64
N PHE A 320 30.39 -6.96 -2.20
CA PHE A 320 29.31 -7.75 -1.63
C PHE A 320 28.13 -7.91 -2.61
N PRO A 321 28.15 -8.96 -3.46
CA PRO A 321 27.14 -9.15 -4.50
C PRO A 321 25.76 -9.53 -3.95
N ILE A 322 24.77 -9.35 -4.82
CA ILE A 322 23.41 -9.86 -4.60
C ILE A 322 23.41 -11.36 -4.88
N HIS A 323 23.33 -12.17 -3.84
CA HIS A 323 22.98 -13.60 -3.92
C HIS A 323 21.47 -13.78 -3.84
N THR A 324 20.82 -14.50 -4.75
CA THR A 324 19.35 -14.69 -4.77
C THR A 324 18.97 -15.99 -5.47
N THR A 325 17.75 -16.47 -5.25
CA THR A 325 17.18 -17.58 -6.02
C THR A 325 16.12 -17.04 -6.97
N ILE A 326 16.26 -17.31 -8.28
CA ILE A 326 15.27 -16.94 -9.30
C ILE A 326 14.83 -18.22 -10.01
N ASN A 327 13.53 -18.50 -10.03
CA ASN A 327 12.95 -19.70 -10.65
C ASN A 327 13.64 -21.00 -10.18
N ASN A 328 13.84 -21.13 -8.87
CA ASN A 328 14.54 -22.26 -8.22
C ASN A 328 16.03 -22.43 -8.60
N GLN A 329 16.64 -21.44 -9.24
CA GLN A 329 18.07 -21.44 -9.57
C GLN A 329 18.81 -20.35 -8.78
N GLU A 330 19.99 -20.65 -8.27
CA GLU A 330 20.82 -19.69 -7.55
C GLU A 330 21.55 -18.75 -8.52
N TYR A 331 21.53 -17.45 -8.20
CA TYR A 331 22.20 -16.39 -8.94
C TYR A 331 23.08 -15.55 -8.02
N THR A 332 24.16 -15.00 -8.59
CA THR A 332 25.05 -14.03 -7.93
C THR A 332 25.32 -12.86 -8.88
N PHE A 333 25.04 -11.62 -8.45
CA PHE A 333 25.21 -10.41 -9.26
C PHE A 333 26.08 -9.36 -8.57
N ARG A 334 27.20 -8.98 -9.20
CA ARG A 334 28.11 -7.91 -8.69
C ARG A 334 27.73 -6.50 -9.17
N ASN A 335 27.23 -6.37 -10.40
CA ASN A 335 27.03 -5.06 -11.06
C ASN A 335 25.54 -4.70 -11.23
N ALA A 336 24.72 -5.00 -10.23
CA ALA A 336 23.27 -4.73 -10.26
C ALA A 336 22.77 -3.91 -9.06
N HIS A 337 23.67 -3.45 -8.18
CA HIS A 337 23.30 -2.80 -6.93
C HIS A 337 22.60 -1.44 -7.12
N GLN A 338 22.76 -0.75 -8.26
CA GLN A 338 22.09 0.53 -8.57
C GLN A 338 20.86 0.39 -9.48
N LYS A 339 20.35 -0.84 -9.63
CA LYS A 339 19.25 -1.16 -10.55
C LYS A 339 17.93 -1.37 -9.81
N THR A 340 16.84 -1.35 -10.56
CA THR A 340 15.60 -1.97 -10.07
C THR A 340 15.67 -3.48 -10.20
N LEU A 341 14.81 -4.20 -9.48
CA LEU A 341 14.68 -5.65 -9.58
C LEU A 341 14.31 -6.06 -11.00
N LEU A 342 13.47 -5.28 -11.68
CA LEU A 342 13.12 -5.52 -13.08
C LEU A 342 14.36 -5.50 -13.98
N ASP A 343 15.23 -4.50 -13.83
CA ASP A 343 16.43 -4.38 -14.68
C ASP A 343 17.44 -5.50 -14.36
N LEU A 344 17.58 -5.87 -13.08
CA LEU A 344 18.40 -7.03 -12.68
C LEU A 344 17.90 -8.30 -13.38
N ILE A 345 16.59 -8.59 -13.32
CA ILE A 345 16.00 -9.79 -13.92
C ILE A 345 16.21 -9.79 -15.45
N ARG A 346 15.95 -8.67 -16.11
CA ARG A 346 15.99 -8.58 -17.58
C ARG A 346 17.42 -8.52 -18.13
N GLU A 347 18.27 -7.70 -17.54
CA GLU A 347 19.59 -7.39 -18.10
C GLU A 347 20.69 -8.30 -17.57
N ASN A 348 20.60 -8.69 -16.29
CA ASN A 348 21.62 -9.51 -15.64
C ASN A 348 21.23 -11.00 -15.64
N ALA A 349 20.01 -11.35 -15.24
CA ALA A 349 19.54 -12.74 -15.27
C ALA A 349 19.12 -13.21 -16.68
N ARG A 350 18.95 -12.28 -17.63
CA ARG A 350 18.50 -12.53 -19.01
C ARG A 350 17.10 -13.16 -19.13
N LEU A 351 16.30 -13.04 -18.09
CA LEU A 351 14.90 -13.44 -18.04
C LEU A 351 14.03 -12.25 -18.48
N THR A 352 13.69 -12.19 -19.76
CA THR A 352 13.12 -10.98 -20.39
C THR A 352 11.59 -10.98 -20.49
N GLY A 353 10.92 -11.98 -19.92
CA GLY A 353 9.48 -12.16 -19.94
C GLY A 353 8.75 -11.05 -19.21
N SER A 354 9.14 -10.72 -17.98
CA SER A 354 8.64 -9.52 -17.27
C SER A 354 9.10 -8.26 -18.01
N LYS A 355 8.19 -7.33 -18.32
CA LYS A 355 8.45 -6.18 -19.18
C LYS A 355 8.53 -4.86 -18.41
N GLU A 356 9.18 -3.86 -19.01
CA GLU A 356 9.06 -2.47 -18.57
C GLU A 356 7.96 -1.77 -19.37
N GLY A 357 6.84 -1.46 -18.71
CA GLY A 357 5.73 -0.74 -19.34
C GLY A 357 5.73 0.73 -18.94
N CYS A 358 4.96 1.07 -17.91
CA CYS A 358 4.90 2.44 -17.38
C CYS A 358 6.14 2.84 -16.57
N ALA A 359 6.85 1.89 -15.98
CA ALA A 359 7.91 2.11 -14.98
C ALA A 359 7.46 2.89 -13.71
N GLU A 360 6.15 2.99 -13.48
CA GLU A 360 5.52 3.73 -12.38
C GLU A 360 4.73 2.83 -11.41
N GLY A 361 4.76 1.51 -11.60
CA GLY A 361 3.98 0.55 -10.81
C GLY A 361 2.48 0.52 -11.11
N GLU A 362 2.03 1.14 -12.20
CA GLU A 362 0.63 1.16 -12.60
C GLU A 362 0.24 -0.02 -13.50
N CYS A 363 0.98 -0.29 -14.58
CA CYS A 363 0.49 -1.21 -15.61
C CYS A 363 0.65 -2.71 -15.29
N GLY A 364 1.39 -3.10 -14.26
CA GLY A 364 1.54 -4.50 -13.83
C GLY A 364 2.33 -5.43 -14.74
N THR A 365 2.84 -4.95 -15.88
CA THR A 365 3.56 -5.84 -16.81
C THR A 365 4.92 -6.34 -16.30
N CYS A 366 5.40 -5.74 -15.20
CA CYS A 366 6.61 -6.11 -14.49
C CYS A 366 6.35 -7.01 -13.27
N THR A 367 5.12 -7.51 -13.09
CA THR A 367 4.77 -8.35 -11.93
C THR A 367 5.66 -9.58 -11.87
N VAL A 368 6.24 -9.82 -10.70
CA VAL A 368 6.98 -11.03 -10.30
C VAL A 368 6.53 -11.41 -8.89
N TYR A 369 6.85 -12.63 -8.47
CA TYR A 369 6.72 -12.99 -7.06
C TYR A 369 8.04 -12.73 -6.36
N LEU A 370 8.01 -12.01 -5.25
CA LEU A 370 9.13 -11.80 -4.35
C LEU A 370 8.73 -12.32 -2.98
N ASP A 371 9.43 -13.34 -2.50
CA ASP A 371 9.16 -14.00 -1.23
C ASP A 371 7.68 -14.42 -1.10
N GLY A 372 7.12 -15.00 -2.18
CA GLY A 372 5.72 -15.46 -2.24
C GLY A 372 4.65 -14.39 -2.48
N LYS A 373 5.03 -13.12 -2.66
CA LYS A 373 4.10 -12.00 -2.85
C LYS A 373 4.20 -11.44 -4.26
N ALA A 374 3.08 -11.20 -4.93
CA ALA A 374 3.08 -10.48 -6.21
C ALA A 374 3.49 -9.01 -5.97
N VAL A 375 4.54 -8.55 -6.66
CA VAL A 375 5.07 -7.18 -6.51
C VAL A 375 5.39 -6.54 -7.86
N MET A 376 5.45 -5.21 -7.88
CA MET A 376 5.90 -4.43 -9.05
C MET A 376 7.42 -4.35 -9.09
N ALA A 377 8.09 -5.23 -9.86
CA ALA A 377 9.56 -5.29 -9.89
C ALA A 377 10.24 -3.96 -10.28
N CYS A 378 9.56 -3.10 -11.05
CA CYS A 378 10.09 -1.79 -11.44
C CYS A 378 10.22 -0.79 -10.27
N LEU A 379 9.59 -1.07 -9.12
CA LEU A 379 9.63 -0.25 -7.90
C LEU A 379 10.42 -0.89 -6.77
N VAL A 380 11.02 -2.06 -6.99
CA VAL A 380 11.84 -2.75 -5.99
C VAL A 380 13.31 -2.50 -6.30
N PRO A 381 14.13 -2.01 -5.35
CA PRO A 381 15.58 -1.98 -5.52
C PRO A 381 16.15 -3.37 -5.71
N ALA A 382 17.04 -3.56 -6.69
CA ALA A 382 17.71 -4.84 -6.93
C ALA A 382 18.42 -5.41 -5.68
N PRO A 383 19.09 -4.61 -4.82
CA PRO A 383 19.67 -5.11 -3.57
C PRO A 383 18.68 -5.84 -2.66
N ARG A 384 17.38 -5.52 -2.70
CA ARG A 384 16.37 -6.25 -1.92
C ARG A 384 16.23 -7.71 -2.34
N ALA A 385 16.69 -8.10 -3.53
CA ALA A 385 16.73 -9.50 -3.94
C ALA A 385 17.74 -10.35 -3.14
N HIS A 386 18.66 -9.73 -2.39
CA HIS A 386 19.68 -10.49 -1.67
C HIS A 386 19.04 -11.44 -0.65
N LEU A 387 19.31 -12.74 -0.76
CA LEU A 387 18.72 -13.87 0.00
C LEU A 387 17.21 -14.01 -0.15
N ALA A 388 16.63 -13.42 -1.19
CA ALA A 388 15.22 -13.53 -1.52
C ALA A 388 14.97 -14.64 -2.55
N GLU A 389 13.73 -15.11 -2.60
CA GLU A 389 13.22 -16.04 -3.60
C GLU A 389 12.32 -15.30 -4.60
N ILE A 390 12.60 -15.46 -5.88
CA ILE A 390 11.92 -14.75 -6.96
C ILE A 390 11.36 -15.76 -7.96
N THR A 391 10.10 -15.58 -8.34
CA THR A 391 9.49 -16.30 -9.47
C THR A 391 9.09 -15.30 -10.54
N THR A 392 9.58 -15.52 -11.76
CA THR A 392 9.23 -14.74 -12.95
C THR A 392 8.22 -15.50 -13.81
N ILE A 393 7.74 -14.87 -14.89
CA ILE A 393 6.85 -15.50 -15.87
C ILE A 393 7.47 -16.73 -16.54
N GLU A 394 8.79 -16.82 -16.61
CA GLU A 394 9.50 -18.00 -17.09
C GLU A 394 9.45 -19.16 -16.08
N GLY A 395 9.33 -18.86 -14.78
CA GLY A 395 9.36 -19.85 -13.70
C GLY A 395 8.02 -20.47 -13.35
N ILE A 396 6.91 -20.03 -13.95
CA ILE A 396 5.59 -20.64 -13.68
C ILE A 396 5.34 -21.92 -14.46
N ALA A 397 6.06 -22.14 -15.56
CA ALA A 397 6.00 -23.38 -16.32
C ALA A 397 6.87 -24.45 -15.63
N GLN A 398 6.41 -25.70 -15.61
CA GLN A 398 7.14 -26.82 -15.01
C GLN A 398 7.47 -27.85 -16.09
N GLU A 399 8.72 -28.34 -16.13
CA GLU A 399 9.15 -29.48 -16.96
C GLU A 399 8.68 -29.42 -18.45
N ASN A 400 8.76 -28.23 -19.05
CA ASN A 400 8.29 -27.90 -20.42
C ASN A 400 6.76 -27.92 -20.64
N GLN A 401 5.96 -28.07 -19.59
CA GLN A 401 4.50 -27.92 -19.64
C GLN A 401 4.10 -26.50 -19.25
N LEU A 402 3.21 -25.91 -20.05
CA LEU A 402 2.62 -24.63 -19.74
C LEU A 402 1.75 -24.74 -18.50
N HIS A 403 1.81 -23.71 -17.65
CA HIS A 403 0.88 -23.58 -16.54
C HIS A 403 -0.58 -23.53 -17.08
N PRO A 404 -1.59 -24.10 -16.40
CA PRO A 404 -2.98 -24.08 -16.85
C PRO A 404 -3.49 -22.67 -17.24
N VAL A 405 -3.08 -21.64 -16.49
CA VAL A 405 -3.36 -20.24 -16.83
C VAL A 405 -2.72 -19.82 -18.16
N GLN A 406 -1.46 -20.17 -18.43
CA GLN A 406 -0.81 -19.87 -19.72
C GLN A 406 -1.56 -20.56 -20.87
N GLN A 407 -1.92 -21.83 -20.69
CA GLN A 407 -2.67 -22.61 -21.67
C GLN A 407 -4.05 -21.99 -21.95
N ALA A 408 -4.80 -21.63 -20.92
CA ALA A 408 -6.11 -21.00 -21.07
C ALA A 408 -6.03 -19.63 -21.77
N PHE A 409 -4.97 -18.85 -21.54
CA PHE A 409 -4.75 -17.59 -22.24
C PHE A 409 -4.55 -17.77 -23.75
N ILE A 410 -3.86 -18.85 -24.16
CA ILE A 410 -3.68 -19.20 -25.57
C ILE A 410 -5.02 -19.60 -26.18
N GLU A 411 -5.73 -20.52 -25.53
CA GLU A 411 -6.99 -21.08 -26.05
C GLU A 411 -8.11 -20.05 -26.18
N GLU A 412 -8.23 -19.14 -25.21
CA GLU A 412 -9.25 -18.08 -25.26
C GLU A 412 -8.88 -16.92 -26.18
N GLY A 413 -7.65 -16.89 -26.70
CA GLY A 413 -7.11 -15.77 -27.47
C GLY A 413 -6.93 -14.52 -26.61
N ALA A 414 -6.57 -14.69 -25.34
CA ALA A 414 -6.34 -13.59 -24.39
C ALA A 414 -5.01 -12.84 -24.63
N VAL A 415 -4.24 -13.28 -25.62
CA VAL A 415 -2.96 -12.69 -26.03
C VAL A 415 -3.19 -11.83 -27.29
N GLN A 416 -3.46 -10.54 -27.10
CA GLN A 416 -3.60 -9.57 -28.21
C GLN A 416 -2.21 -9.16 -28.76
N CYS A 417 -1.68 -7.99 -28.37
CA CYS A 417 -0.28 -7.64 -28.66
C CYS A 417 0.72 -8.38 -27.77
N GLY A 418 0.24 -9.05 -26.71
CA GLY A 418 1.05 -9.86 -25.79
C GLY A 418 1.91 -9.08 -24.78
N TYR A 419 2.03 -7.76 -24.90
CA TYR A 419 2.99 -7.01 -24.08
C TYR A 419 2.71 -7.09 -22.57
N CYS A 420 1.45 -6.89 -22.17
CA CYS A 420 1.02 -6.93 -20.77
C CYS A 420 0.74 -8.36 -20.25
N THR A 421 0.65 -9.34 -21.15
CA THR A 421 0.26 -10.72 -20.86
C THR A 421 1.07 -11.36 -19.72
N PRO A 422 2.41 -11.23 -19.67
CA PRO A 422 3.18 -11.75 -18.54
C PRO A 422 2.66 -11.29 -17.18
N GLY A 423 2.37 -10.00 -17.03
CA GLY A 423 1.84 -9.45 -15.78
C GLY A 423 0.46 -9.98 -15.41
N PHE A 424 -0.44 -10.12 -16.41
CA PHE A 424 -1.77 -10.69 -16.18
C PHE A 424 -1.70 -12.15 -15.76
N ILE A 425 -0.83 -12.94 -16.40
CA ILE A 425 -0.65 -14.35 -16.06
C ILE A 425 -0.10 -14.47 -14.63
N MET A 426 0.93 -13.70 -14.26
CA MET A 426 1.46 -13.73 -12.89
C MET A 426 0.39 -13.34 -11.86
N SER A 427 -0.41 -12.30 -12.10
CA SER A 427 -1.51 -11.96 -11.18
C SER A 427 -2.59 -13.05 -11.12
N ALA A 428 -2.92 -13.67 -12.25
CA ALA A 428 -3.93 -14.71 -12.34
C ALA A 428 -3.51 -16.01 -11.65
N VAL A 429 -2.25 -16.44 -11.82
CA VAL A 429 -1.71 -17.62 -11.14
C VAL A 429 -1.77 -17.42 -9.63
N LYS A 430 -1.27 -16.28 -9.12
CA LYS A 430 -1.32 -15.98 -7.69
C LYS A 430 -2.75 -15.83 -7.17
N LEU A 431 -3.67 -15.27 -7.96
CA LEU A 431 -5.09 -15.23 -7.62
C LEU A 431 -5.67 -16.65 -7.45
N LEU A 432 -5.36 -17.58 -8.36
CA LEU A 432 -5.89 -18.95 -8.28
C LEU A 432 -5.26 -19.76 -7.14
N GLU A 433 -4.02 -19.45 -6.75
CA GLU A 433 -3.39 -20.01 -5.55
C GLU A 433 -4.10 -19.53 -4.26
N GLU A 434 -4.50 -18.25 -4.20
CA GLU A 434 -5.21 -17.65 -3.07
C GLU A 434 -6.71 -18.04 -3.05
N ARG A 435 -7.33 -18.12 -4.23
CA ARG A 435 -8.75 -18.39 -4.46
C ARG A 435 -8.88 -19.35 -5.65
N PRO A 436 -8.98 -20.67 -5.43
CA PRO A 436 -9.10 -21.64 -6.52
C PRO A 436 -10.32 -21.42 -7.44
N HIS A 437 -11.41 -20.89 -6.88
CA HIS A 437 -12.67 -20.62 -7.59
C HIS A 437 -13.14 -19.17 -7.38
N PRO A 438 -12.44 -18.17 -7.97
CA PRO A 438 -12.80 -16.78 -7.78
C PRO A 438 -14.02 -16.40 -8.64
N SER A 439 -14.89 -15.57 -8.09
CA SER A 439 -15.94 -14.89 -8.85
C SER A 439 -15.36 -13.89 -9.86
N GLU A 440 -16.14 -13.48 -10.86
CA GLU A 440 -15.73 -12.47 -11.84
C GLU A 440 -15.30 -11.14 -11.14
N SER A 441 -15.97 -10.76 -10.05
CA SER A 441 -15.58 -9.59 -9.25
C SER A 441 -14.21 -9.74 -8.59
N GLU A 442 -13.90 -10.92 -8.05
CA GLU A 442 -12.59 -11.20 -7.44
C GLU A 442 -11.49 -11.26 -8.51
N ILE A 443 -11.79 -11.80 -9.69
CA ILE A 443 -10.87 -11.75 -10.85
C ILE A 443 -10.56 -10.29 -11.20
N LYS A 444 -11.59 -9.43 -11.33
CA LYS A 444 -11.39 -8.01 -11.61
C LYS A 444 -10.57 -7.32 -10.52
N GLU A 445 -10.81 -7.65 -9.24
CA GLU A 445 -10.07 -7.12 -8.11
C GLU A 445 -8.57 -7.50 -8.15
N GLY A 446 -8.26 -8.77 -8.34
CA GLY A 446 -6.88 -9.26 -8.47
C GLY A 446 -6.15 -8.63 -9.66
N LEU A 447 -6.86 -8.36 -10.75
CA LEU A 447 -6.30 -7.74 -11.95
C LEU A 447 -6.26 -6.21 -11.93
N THR A 448 -6.70 -5.55 -10.85
CA THR A 448 -6.67 -4.07 -10.76
C THR A 448 -5.27 -3.47 -10.92
N GLY A 449 -4.23 -4.27 -10.70
CA GLY A 449 -2.84 -3.90 -10.91
C GLY A 449 -2.31 -4.03 -12.34
N ASN A 450 -3.15 -4.46 -13.29
CA ASN A 450 -2.72 -4.80 -14.64
C ASN A 450 -3.51 -4.01 -15.68
N LEU A 451 -2.80 -3.27 -16.53
CA LEU A 451 -3.41 -2.45 -17.58
C LEU A 451 -3.06 -2.98 -18.97
N CYS A 452 -4.09 -3.24 -19.77
CA CYS A 452 -3.99 -3.63 -21.17
C CYS A 452 -4.37 -2.45 -22.08
N ARG A 453 -3.41 -1.95 -22.87
CA ARG A 453 -3.64 -0.87 -23.85
C ARG A 453 -4.55 -1.31 -25.01
N CYS A 454 -4.55 -2.61 -25.35
CA CYS A 454 -5.37 -3.18 -26.42
C CYS A 454 -6.79 -3.58 -25.96
N THR A 455 -7.14 -3.29 -24.71
CA THR A 455 -8.48 -3.44 -24.11
C THR A 455 -9.10 -4.85 -24.20
N GLY A 456 -8.31 -5.91 -24.30
CA GLY A 456 -8.77 -7.31 -24.41
C GLY A 456 -9.26 -7.98 -23.12
N TYR A 457 -9.72 -7.22 -22.13
CA TYR A 457 -9.99 -7.70 -20.77
C TYR A 457 -11.01 -8.86 -20.71
N TYR A 458 -12.05 -8.87 -21.54
CA TYR A 458 -13.05 -9.94 -21.54
C TYR A 458 -12.46 -11.32 -21.82
N LYS A 459 -11.46 -11.41 -22.71
CA LYS A 459 -10.79 -12.68 -23.02
C LYS A 459 -9.84 -13.11 -21.92
N ILE A 460 -9.19 -12.14 -21.26
CA ILE A 460 -8.35 -12.38 -20.09
C ILE A 460 -9.18 -12.97 -18.94
N ILE A 461 -10.34 -12.37 -18.63
CA ILE A 461 -11.23 -12.86 -17.58
C ILE A 461 -11.70 -14.28 -17.89
N LYS A 462 -12.17 -14.54 -19.11
CA LYS A 462 -12.59 -15.88 -19.55
C LYS A 462 -11.48 -16.93 -19.44
N ALA A 463 -10.24 -16.56 -19.76
CA ALA A 463 -9.10 -17.47 -19.62
C ALA A 463 -8.87 -17.86 -18.15
N ILE A 464 -9.06 -16.92 -17.21
CA ILE A 464 -8.90 -17.19 -15.78
C ILE A 464 -10.05 -18.06 -15.26
N GLU A 465 -11.29 -17.78 -15.63
CA GLU A 465 -12.47 -18.60 -15.31
C GLU A 465 -12.29 -20.05 -15.80
N LYS A 466 -11.76 -20.20 -17.03
CA LYS A 466 -11.44 -21.50 -17.61
C LYS A 466 -10.33 -22.23 -16.83
N ALA A 467 -9.23 -21.54 -16.52
CA ALA A 467 -8.14 -22.11 -15.75
C ALA A 467 -8.58 -22.56 -14.35
N SER A 468 -9.47 -21.79 -13.70
CA SER A 468 -10.09 -22.13 -12.42
C SER A 468 -10.93 -23.41 -12.49
N SER A 469 -11.61 -23.64 -13.61
CA SER A 469 -12.47 -24.82 -13.81
C SER A 469 -11.67 -26.09 -14.14
N SER A 470 -10.46 -25.96 -14.69
CA SER A 470 -9.59 -27.07 -15.06
C SER A 470 -8.57 -27.44 -13.98
N GLY A 471 -8.39 -26.62 -12.94
CA GLY A 471 -7.31 -26.72 -11.96
C GLY A 471 -7.64 -27.48 -10.66
N GLY A 472 -8.68 -28.33 -10.63
CA GLY A 472 -9.15 -28.99 -9.42
C GLY A 472 -8.18 -29.94 -8.69
N ASP A 473 -6.99 -30.24 -9.23
CA ASP A 473 -6.13 -31.33 -8.72
C ASP A 473 -4.63 -30.99 -8.51
N HIS A 474 -4.19 -29.73 -8.61
CA HIS A 474 -2.74 -29.40 -8.55
C HIS A 474 -2.38 -28.24 -7.61
N ALA A 475 -2.86 -28.30 -6.36
CA ALA A 475 -2.47 -27.41 -5.26
C ALA A 475 -1.21 -27.86 -4.52
#